data_AF-A0A927WTK0-F1
#
_entry.id   AF-A0A927WTK0-F1
#
_cell.length_a   1.000
_cell.length_b   1.000
_cell.length_c   1.000
_cell.angle_alpha   90.00
_cell.angle_beta   90.00
_cell.angle_gamma   90.00
#
_symmetry.space_group_name_H-M   'P 1'
#
loop_
_entity.id
_entity.type
_entity.pdbx_description
1 polymer ?
#
loop_
_entity_poly.entity_id
_entity_poly.type
_entity_poly.pdbx_seq_one_letter_code
_entity_poly.pdbx_strand_id
1 'polypeptide(L)' 'LMPCCVYLDGEYGEKDLCIGVPVILGKNGMEKIVEYKLEGDEKAKFDESVAAARNTNSKLGDALK' A
#
# COMPACT_ATOMS: atom_id res chain seq x y z
N LEU A 1 -2.32 1.00 -16.43
CA LEU A 1 -2.71 0.60 -15.06
C LEU A 1 -2.03 -0.73 -14.78
N MET A 2 -1.16 -0.77 -13.77
CA MET A 2 -0.45 -1.99 -13.36
C MET A 2 -0.40 -2.04 -11.83
N PRO A 3 -0.55 -3.20 -11.18
CA PRO A 3 -0.32 -3.32 -9.75
C PRO A 3 1.18 -3.14 -9.47
N CYS A 4 1.55 -2.19 -8.62
CA CYS A 4 2.92 -2.01 -8.17
C CYS A 4 2.95 -1.72 -6.68
N CYS A 5 4.02 -2.17 -6.00
CA CYS A 5 4.29 -1.77 -4.63
C CYS A 5 4.77 -0.33 -4.62
N VAL A 6 3.99 0.56 -4.01
CA VAL A 6 4.33 1.98 -3.86
C VAL A 6 4.14 2.40 -2.41
N TYR A 7 4.85 3.46 -2.03
CA TYR A 7 4.72 4.07 -0.72
C TYR A 7 3.42 4.89 -0.67
N LEU A 8 2.56 4.59 0.31
CA LEU A 8 1.34 5.34 0.56
C LEU A 8 1.61 6.50 1.53
N ASP A 9 1.12 7.70 1.17
CA ASP A 9 1.21 8.93 1.95
C ASP A 9 -0.19 9.52 2.23
N GLY A 10 -1.17 8.65 2.46
CA GLY A 10 -2.56 9.00 2.78
C GLY A 10 -3.60 8.35 1.86
N GLU A 11 -3.18 7.75 0.75
CA GLU A 11 -4.07 6.98 -0.13
C GLU A 11 -4.65 5.77 0.60
N TYR A 12 -5.91 5.43 0.35
CA TYR A 12 -6.64 4.38 1.06
C TYR A 12 -6.75 4.61 2.59
N GLY A 13 -6.43 5.81 3.09
CA GLY A 13 -6.39 6.13 4.51
C GLY A 13 -5.14 5.59 5.24
N GLU A 14 -4.18 5.05 4.51
CA GLU A 14 -2.93 4.50 5.05
C GLU A 14 -1.76 5.42 4.73
N LYS A 15 -0.84 5.57 5.69
CA LYS A 15 0.37 6.37 5.57
C LYS A 15 1.58 5.60 6.08
N ASP A 16 2.73 5.87 5.49
CA ASP A 16 4.02 5.27 5.87
C ASP A 16 4.03 3.75 5.73
N LEU A 17 3.52 3.28 4.59
CA LEU A 17 3.46 1.87 4.26
C LEU A 17 3.66 1.66 2.77
N CYS A 18 4.50 0.69 2.42
CA CYS A 18 4.61 0.20 1.05
C CYS A 18 3.69 -1.01 0.86
N ILE A 19 2.70 -0.89 -0.01
CA ILE A 19 1.77 -1.97 -0.34
C ILE A 19 1.47 -1.98 -1.85
N GLY A 20 1.09 -3.14 -2.37
CA GLY A 20 0.71 -3.31 -3.77
C GLY A 20 -0.64 -2.67 -4.06
N VAL A 21 -0.64 -1.55 -4.78
CA VAL A 21 -1.86 -0.87 -5.22
C VAL A 21 -1.84 -0.66 -6.74
N PRO A 22 -3.02 -0.55 -7.38
CA PRO A 22 -3.11 -0.26 -8.79
C PRO A 22 -2.63 1.16 -9.06
N VAL A 23 -1.55 1.29 -9.83
CA VAL A 23 -0.96 2.58 -10.19
C VAL A 23 -0.97 2.80 -11.70
N ILE A 24 -1.03 4.07 -12.08
CA ILE A 24 -0.81 4.52 -13.44
C ILE A 24 0.66 4.90 -13.54
N LEU A 25 1.40 4.08 -14.30
CA LEU A 25 2.77 4.38 -14.70
C LEU A 25 2.73 5.04 -16.07
N GLY A 26 3.46 6.14 -16.21
CA GLY A 26 3.73 6.77 -17.50
C GLY A 26 5.21 7.05 -17.70
N LYS A 27 5.53 7.92 -18.65
CA LYS A 27 6.92 8.12 -19.11
C LYS A 27 7.86 8.64 -18.01
N ASN A 28 7.32 9.33 -17.01
CA ASN A 28 8.08 9.92 -15.91
C ASN A 28 8.03 9.08 -14.62
N GLY A 29 7.50 7.86 -14.66
CA GLY A 29 7.37 6.98 -13.49
C GLY A 29 5.93 6.86 -13.00
N MET A 30 5.74 6.83 -11.68
CA MET A 30 4.41 6.76 -11.06
C MET A 30 3.70 8.10 -11.21
N GLU A 31 2.60 8.11 -11.97
CA GLU A 31 1.81 9.31 -12.23
C GLU A 31 0.66 9.44 -11.23
N LYS A 32 0.01 8.31 -10.88
CA LYS A 32 -1.16 8.32 -10.01
C LYS A 32 -1.42 6.97 -9.35
N ILE A 33 -1.84 6.99 -8.09
CA ILE A 33 -2.44 5.84 -7.41
C ILE A 33 -3.95 5.86 -7.67
N VAL A 34 -4.50 4.72 -8.10
CA VAL A 34 -5.94 4.59 -8.31
C VAL A 34 -6.58 4.08 -7.03
N GLU A 35 -7.26 4.97 -6.32
CA GLU A 35 -8.02 4.62 -5.12
C GLU A 35 -9.41 4.11 -5.50
N TYR A 36 -9.69 2.88 -5.06
CA TYR A 36 -11.02 2.31 -5.13
C TYR A 36 -11.68 2.40 -3.77
N LYS A 37 -12.97 2.70 -3.75
CA LYS A 37 -13.76 2.66 -2.52
C LYS A 37 -14.01 1.19 -2.15
N LEU A 38 -13.20 0.67 -1.24
CA LEU A 38 -13.35 -0.68 -0.72
C LEU A 38 -14.47 -0.69 0.33
N GLU A 39 -15.43 -1.59 0.21
CA GLU A 39 -16.53 -1.75 1.17
C GLU A 39 -16.66 -3.22 1.63
N GLY A 40 -17.12 -3.43 2.86
CA GLY A 40 -17.34 -4.77 3.43
C GLY A 40 -16.08 -5.64 3.45
N ASP A 41 -16.18 -6.82 2.86
CA ASP A 41 -15.14 -7.86 2.88
C ASP A 41 -13.83 -7.45 2.19
N GLU A 42 -13.90 -6.61 1.15
CA GLU A 42 -12.70 -6.16 0.42
C GLU A 42 -11.86 -5.22 1.30
N LYS A 43 -12.52 -4.34 2.05
CA LYS A 43 -11.85 -3.47 3.01
C LYS A 43 -11.22 -4.29 4.13
N ALA A 44 -11.93 -5.29 4.65
CA ALA A 44 -11.39 -6.18 5.70
C ALA A 44 -10.12 -6.91 5.25
N LYS A 45 -10.10 -7.44 4.02
CA LYS A 45 -8.91 -8.09 3.43
C LYS A 45 -7.75 -7.11 3.18
N PHE A 46 -8.07 -5.88 2.80
CA PHE A 46 -7.07 -4.82 2.64
C PHE A 46 -6.45 -4.46 3.98
N ASP A 47 -7.27 -4.22 5.01
CA ASP A 47 -6.81 -3.92 6.38
C ASP A 47 -5.94 -5.06 6.95
N GLU A 48 -6.30 -6.33 6.68
CA GLU A 48 -5.49 -7.49 7.05
C GLU A 48 -4.12 -7.47 6.36
N SER A 49 -4.08 -7.17 5.06
CA SER A 49 -2.85 -7.07 4.29
C SER A 49 -1.95 -5.93 4.78
N VAL A 50 -2.55 -4.79 5.12
CA VAL A 50 -1.87 -3.64 5.74
C VAL A 50 -1.24 -4.04 7.08
N ALA A 51 -2.00 -4.73 7.94
CA ALA A 51 -1.50 -5.19 9.24
C ALA A 51 -0.32 -6.16 9.09
N ALA A 52 -0.38 -7.10 8.13
CA ALA A 52 0.70 -8.03 7.83
C ALA A 52 1.97 -7.31 7.33
N ALA A 53 1.81 -6.32 6.45
CA ALA A 53 2.92 -5.52 5.94
C ALA A 53 3.58 -4.70 7.07
N ARG A 54 2.79 -4.05 7.93
CA ARG A 54 3.29 -3.31 9.10
C ARG A 54 4.03 -4.20 10.09
N ASN A 55 3.49 -5.38 10.39
CA ASN A 55 4.15 -6.35 11.27
C ASN A 55 5.52 -6.78 10.72
N THR A 56 5.59 -7.05 9.41
CA THR A 56 6.84 -7.40 8.74
C THR A 56 7.85 -6.26 8.82
N ASN A 57 7.42 -5.03 8.52
CA ASN A 57 8.28 -3.85 8.61
C ASN A 57 8.77 -3.57 10.04
N SER A 58 7.92 -3.78 11.06
CA SER A 58 8.32 -3.62 12.46
C SER A 58 9.44 -4.59 12.85
N LYS A 59 9.34 -5.86 12.44
CA LYS A 59 10.38 -6.87 12.71
C LYS A 59 11.71 -6.53 12.05
N LEU A 60 11.67 -6.01 10.82
CA LEU A 60 12.85 -5.50 10.12
C LEU A 60 13.44 -4.27 10.81
N GLY A 61 12.61 -3.35 11.30
CA GLY A 61 13.06 -2.17 12.02
C GLY A 61 13.82 -2.48 13.30
N ASP A 62 13.52 -3.59 13.97
CA ASP A 62 14.28 -4.03 15.14
C ASP A 62 15.57 -4.78 14.78
N ALA A 63 15.64 -5.40 13.59
CA ALA A 63 16.83 -6.09 13.10
C ALA A 63 17.83 -5.15 12.38
N LEU A 64 17.39 -3.98 11.93
CA LEU A 64 18.20 -2.98 11.20
C LEU A 64 18.67 -1.81 12.08
N LYS A 65 18.39 -1.83 13.39
CA LYS A 65 19.03 -0.97 14.40
C LYS A 65 20.39 -1.53 14.80
#